data_AF-A0A348VBE0-F1
#
_entry.id   AF-A0A348VBE0-F1
#
_cell.length_a   1.000
_cell.length_b   1.000
_cell.length_c   1.000
_cell.angle_alpha   90.00
_cell.angle_beta   90.00
_cell.angle_gamma   90.00
#
_symmetry.space_group_name_H-M   'P 1'
#
loop_
_entity.id
_entity.type
_entity.pdbx_description
1 polymer ?
#
loop_
_entity_poly.entity_id
_entity_poly.type
_entity_poly.pdbx_seq_one_letter_code
_entity_poly.pdbx_strand_id
1 'polypeptide(L)' 'DGGVNLDTGRRLVDAGADVLVAGSFVFSSDNPAETIRMLRAL' A
#
# COMPACT_ATOMS: atom_id res chain seq x y z
N ASP A 1 -8.52 -5.84 -9.62
CA ASP A 1 -8.15 -4.52 -10.21
C ASP A 1 -6.66 -4.18 -10.11
N GLY A 2 -5.85 -4.92 -9.33
CA GLY A 2 -4.38 -4.82 -9.41
C GLY A 2 -3.75 -3.57 -8.78
N GLY A 3 -4.49 -2.80 -7.98
CA GLY A 3 -3.97 -1.62 -7.28
C GLY A 3 -2.95 -1.93 -6.17
N VAL A 4 -2.46 -0.89 -5.51
CA VAL A 4 -1.46 -0.98 -4.44
C VAL A 4 -2.11 -1.40 -3.12
N ASN A 5 -1.72 -2.57 -2.63
CA ASN A 5 -2.03 -3.11 -1.29
C ASN A 5 -0.73 -3.63 -0.65
N LEU A 6 -0.82 -4.42 0.42
CA LEU A 6 0.39 -4.92 1.10
C LEU A 6 1.21 -5.90 0.25
N ASP A 7 0.55 -6.78 -0.48
CA ASP A 7 1.22 -7.76 -1.35
C ASP A 7 1.85 -7.07 -2.57
N THR A 8 1.06 -6.29 -3.30
CA THR A 8 1.54 -5.60 -4.50
C THR A 8 2.50 -4.47 -4.15
N GLY A 9 2.28 -3.77 -3.04
CA GLY A 9 3.18 -2.76 -2.51
C GLY A 9 4.55 -3.33 -2.18
N ARG A 10 4.60 -4.51 -1.54
CA ARG A 10 5.90 -5.15 -1.24
C ARG A 10 6.66 -5.50 -2.51
N ARG A 11 5.97 -6.07 -3.49
CA ARG A 11 6.57 -6.41 -4.79
C ARG A 11 7.08 -5.18 -5.55
N LEU A 12 6.39 -4.04 -5.43
CA LEU A 12 6.82 -2.77 -6.02
C LEU A 12 8.08 -2.22 -5.33
N VAL A 13 8.14 -2.28 -3.99
CA VAL A 13 9.33 -1.89 -3.23
C VAL A 13 10.52 -2.79 -3.59
N ASP A 14 10.32 -4.11 -3.60
CA ASP A 14 11.36 -5.07 -3.99
C ASP A 14 11.81 -4.88 -5.46
N ALA A 15 10.94 -4.34 -6.32
CA ALA A 15 11.28 -3.95 -7.70
C ALA A 15 11.96 -2.56 -7.82
N GLY A 16 12.13 -1.84 -6.72
CA GLY A 16 12.83 -0.55 -6.67
C GLY A 16 11.94 0.69 -6.79
N ALA A 17 10.64 0.59 -6.51
CA ALA A 17 9.76 1.75 -6.48
C ALA A 17 10.07 2.65 -5.27
N ASP A 18 10.32 3.95 -5.52
CA ASP A 18 10.56 4.94 -4.46
C ASP A 18 9.27 5.44 -3.79
N VAL A 19 8.12 5.34 -4.49
CA VAL A 19 6.84 5.89 -4.04
C VAL A 19 5.70 4.92 -4.34
N LEU A 20 4.87 4.68 -3.33
CA LEU A 20 3.63 3.90 -3.44
C LEU A 20 2.39 4.82 -3.37
N VAL A 21 1.42 4.61 -4.26
CA VAL A 21 0.15 5.35 -4.27
C VAL A 21 -1.02 4.37 -4.10
N ALA A 22 -1.65 4.40 -2.93
CA ALA A 22 -2.79 3.55 -2.59
C ALA A 22 -4.00 4.41 -2.16
N GLY A 23 -5.03 4.45 -3.00
CA GLY A 23 -6.28 5.17 -2.74
C GLY A 23 -7.36 4.25 -2.16
N SER A 24 -7.97 3.43 -3.02
CA SER A 24 -9.08 2.53 -2.64
C SER A 24 -8.73 1.62 -1.47
N PHE A 25 -7.52 1.04 -1.44
CA PHE A 25 -7.09 0.18 -0.35
C PHE A 25 -7.05 0.90 1.01
N VAL A 26 -6.72 2.21 1.03
CA VAL A 26 -6.70 3.03 2.26
C VAL A 26 -8.11 3.46 2.64
N PHE A 27 -8.87 4.03 1.69
CA PHE A 27 -10.18 4.62 1.99
C PHE A 27 -11.30 3.60 2.21
N SER A 28 -11.13 2.36 1.74
CA SER A 28 -12.07 1.26 1.99
C SER A 28 -11.68 0.40 3.20
N SER A 29 -10.61 0.74 3.91
CA SER A 29 -10.19 0.04 5.14
C SER A 29 -11.01 0.49 6.34
N ASP A 30 -11.28 -0.44 7.26
CA ASP A 30 -11.90 -0.15 8.57
C ASP A 30 -11.05 0.80 9.42
N ASN A 31 -9.73 0.79 9.21
CA ASN A 31 -8.79 1.67 9.89
C ASN A 31 -7.75 2.23 8.90
N PRO A 32 -8.07 3.33 8.20
CA PRO A 32 -7.17 3.93 7.21
C PRO A 32 -5.81 4.32 7.79
N ALA A 33 -5.75 4.74 9.06
CA ALA A 33 -4.51 5.13 9.72
C ALA A 33 -3.57 3.93 9.93
N GLU A 34 -4.11 2.77 10.32
CA GLU A 34 -3.31 1.53 10.38
C GLU A 34 -2.87 1.09 8.98
N THR A 35 -3.75 1.11 7.98
CA THR A 35 -3.39 0.76 6.61
C THR A 35 -2.24 1.61 6.06
N ILE A 36 -2.24 2.91 6.34
CA ILE A 36 -1.12 3.81 5.99
C ILE A 36 0.17 3.42 6.73
N ARG A 37 0.10 3.08 8.03
CA ARG A 37 1.26 2.64 8.80
C ARG A 37 1.87 1.36 8.22
N MET A 38 1.02 0.40 7.86
CA MET A 38 1.47 -0.85 7.23
C MET A 38 2.12 -0.60 5.86
N LEU A 39 1.51 0.23 5.01
CA LEU A 39 2.07 0.59 3.70
C LEU A 39 3.43 1.32 3.81
N ARG A 40 3.61 2.17 4.82
CA ARG A 40 4.89 2.86 5.08
C ARG A 40 6.00 1.95 5.60
N ALA A 41 5.64 0.79 6.12
CA ALA A 41 6.59 -0.18 6.68
C ALA A 41 7.04 -1.25 5.66
N LEU A 42 6.53 -1.19 4.42
CA LEU A 42 6.93 -2.07 3.32
C LEU A 42 8.33 -1.73 2.82
#